data_AF-A0A957SQF3-F1
#
_entry.id   AF-A0A957SQF3-F1
#
_cell.length_a   1.000
_cell.length_b   1.000
_cell.length_c   1.000
_cell.angle_alpha   90.00
_cell.angle_beta   90.00
_cell.angle_gamma   90.00
#
_symmetry.space_group_name_H-M   'P 1'
#
loop_
_entity.id
_entity.type
_entity.pdbx_description
1 polymer ?
#
loop_
_entity_poly.entity_id
_entity_poly.type
_entity_poly.pdbx_seq_one_letter_code
_entity_poly.pdbx_strand_id
1 'polypeptide(L)'
;MTLVFEYMWEYSGMLLVALALLVVQAVCDLALPDFMADIVDTGVLNGNAAFILQVGIKMIGITLLGAASSIVVGYLASRIAAFVARDMRGDLFKRVQTFSNPELDKFSPASLITRTTNDITQIQLLII
;
A
#
# COMPACT_ATOMS: atom_id res chain seq x y z
N MET A 1 10.98 4.84 -15.22
CA MET A 1 9.64 4.62 -14.64
C MET A 1 8.87 3.50 -15.33
N THR A 2 8.84 3.43 -16.66
CA THR A 2 8.11 2.38 -17.42
C THR A 2 8.48 0.95 -17.02
N LEU A 3 9.77 0.65 -16.80
CA LEU A 3 10.23 -0.67 -16.35
C LEU A 3 9.67 -1.08 -14.98
N VAL A 4 9.63 -0.16 -14.00
CA VAL A 4 9.07 -0.48 -12.67
C VAL A 4 7.57 -0.80 -12.77
N PHE A 5 6.84 -0.06 -13.61
CA PHE A 5 5.44 -0.35 -13.90
C PHE A 5 5.23 -1.71 -14.57
N GLU A 6 6.16 -2.14 -15.43
CA GLU A 6 6.12 -3.47 -16.05
C GLU A 6 6.24 -4.59 -15.00
N TYR A 7 7.20 -4.49 -14.08
CA TYR A 7 7.32 -5.43 -12.95
C TYR A 7 6.09 -5.41 -12.02
N MET A 8 5.48 -4.24 -11.80
CA MET A 8 4.27 -4.14 -10.98
C MET A 8 3.04 -4.77 -11.66
N TRP A 9 2.98 -4.72 -12.99
CA TRP A 9 1.83 -5.23 -13.76
C TRP A 9 1.67 -6.74 -13.66
N GLU A 10 2.77 -7.47 -13.45
CA GLU A 10 2.75 -8.91 -13.16
C GLU A 10 1.94 -9.23 -11.88
N TYR A 11 1.87 -8.27 -10.94
CA TYR A 11 1.10 -8.35 -9.69
C TYR A 11 -0.22 -7.56 -9.73
N SER A 12 -0.73 -7.24 -10.92
CA SER A 12 -1.95 -6.43 -11.15
C SER A 12 -3.19 -6.91 -10.38
N GLY A 13 -3.35 -8.22 -10.20
CA GLY A 13 -4.45 -8.78 -9.41
C GLY A 13 -4.41 -8.36 -7.93
N MET A 14 -3.24 -8.44 -7.30
CA MET A 14 -3.06 -7.99 -5.90
C MET A 14 -3.20 -6.47 -5.80
N LEU A 15 -2.73 -5.74 -6.81
CA LEU A 15 -2.82 -4.29 -6.89
C LEU A 15 -4.27 -3.80 -7.01
N LEU A 16 -5.11 -4.47 -7.82
CA LEU A 16 -6.55 -4.20 -7.90
C LEU A 16 -7.26 -4.46 -6.57
N VAL A 17 -6.93 -5.54 -5.87
CA VAL A 17 -7.51 -5.83 -4.54
C VAL A 17 -7.11 -4.77 -3.52
N ALA A 18 -5.85 -4.35 -3.51
CA ALA A 18 -5.38 -3.28 -2.63
C ALA A 18 -6.11 -1.96 -2.92
N LEU A 19 -6.29 -1.60 -4.20
CA LEU A 19 -7.05 -0.41 -4.60
C LEU A 19 -8.52 -0.49 -4.18
N ALA A 20 -9.17 -1.65 -4.37
CA ALA A 20 -10.56 -1.84 -3.96
C ALA A 20 -10.72 -1.68 -2.43
N LEU A 21 -9.82 -2.26 -1.65
CA LEU A 21 -9.83 -2.11 -0.19
C LEU A 21 -9.55 -0.69 0.27
N LEU A 22 -8.68 0.04 -0.44
CA LEU A 22 -8.43 1.45 -0.18
C LEU A 22 -9.70 2.29 -0.39
N VAL A 23 -10.50 1.99 -1.41
CA VAL A 23 -11.82 2.63 -1.62
C VAL A 23 -12.77 2.29 -0.48
N VAL A 24 -12.83 1.02 -0.05
CA VAL A 24 -13.66 0.61 1.10
C VAL A 24 -13.25 1.37 2.36
N GLN A 25 -11.95 1.48 2.63
CA GLN A 25 -11.44 2.27 3.76
C GLN A 25 -11.88 3.73 3.67
N ALA A 26 -11.72 4.37 2.51
CA ALA A 26 -12.10 5.77 2.32
C ALA A 26 -13.60 6.00 2.56
N VAL A 27 -14.46 5.06 2.12
CA VAL A 27 -15.91 5.11 2.39
C VAL A 27 -16.21 4.99 3.88
N CYS A 28 -15.49 4.13 4.60
CA CYS A 28 -15.66 3.98 6.05
C CYS A 28 -15.29 5.27 6.80
N ASP A 29 -14.17 5.89 6.42
CA ASP A 29 -13.71 7.14 7.03
C ASP A 29 -14.70 8.28 6.75
N LEU A 30 -15.28 8.33 5.55
CA LEU A 30 -16.24 9.36 5.15
C LEU A 30 -17.64 9.16 5.76
N ALA A 31 -17.98 7.95 6.21
CA ALA A 31 -19.25 7.67 6.90
C ALA A 31 -19.26 8.14 8.37
N LEU A 32 -18.09 8.37 8.99
CA LEU A 32 -18.02 8.82 10.39
C LEU A 32 -18.63 10.22 10.61
N PRO A 33 -18.37 11.23 9.76
CA PRO A 33 -19.07 12.52 9.82
C PRO A 33 -20.60 12.41 9.76
N ASP A 34 -21.14 11.53 8.90
CA ASP A 34 -22.59 11.34 8.77
C ASP A 34 -23.19 10.79 10.07
N PHE A 35 -22.55 9.79 10.68
CA PHE A 35 -22.97 9.28 11.99
C PHE A 35 -22.84 10.33 13.10
N MET A 36 -21.82 11.20 13.03
CA MET A 36 -21.67 12.29 13.98
C MET A 36 -22.79 13.32 13.85
N ALA A 37 -23.23 13.64 12.63
CA ALA A 37 -24.38 14.50 12.37
C ALA A 37 -25.66 13.89 12.96
N ASP A 38 -25.91 12.59 12.72
CA ASP A 38 -27.07 11.89 13.29
C ASP A 38 -27.11 11.96 14.82
N ILE A 39 -25.95 11.78 15.47
CA ILE A 39 -25.82 11.89 16.94
C ILE A 39 -26.24 13.28 17.41
N VAL A 40 -25.80 14.35 16.74
CA VAL A 40 -26.12 15.72 17.14
C VAL A 40 -27.59 16.03 16.88
N ASP A 41 -28.05 15.82 15.64
CA ASP A 41 -29.35 16.29 15.17
C ASP A 41 -30.51 15.47 15.75
N THR A 42 -30.32 14.16 15.88
CA THR A 42 -31.38 13.26 16.34
C THR A 42 -31.18 12.80 17.77
N GLY A 43 -29.94 12.60 18.20
CA GLY A 43 -29.61 12.16 19.56
C GLY A 43 -29.65 13.30 20.57
N VAL A 44 -28.75 14.27 20.42
CA VAL A 44 -28.50 15.33 21.40
C VAL A 44 -29.68 16.31 21.47
N LEU A 45 -30.17 16.80 20.33
CA LEU A 45 -31.29 17.75 20.31
C LEU A 45 -32.58 17.18 20.94
N ASN A 46 -32.81 15.88 20.80
CA ASN A 46 -33.99 15.21 21.38
C ASN A 46 -33.74 14.59 22.77
N GLY A 47 -32.53 14.74 23.32
CA GLY A 47 -32.15 14.13 24.61
C GLY A 47 -32.18 12.59 24.62
N ASN A 48 -32.08 11.95 23.46
CA ASN A 48 -32.22 10.50 23.31
C ASN A 48 -30.87 9.78 23.45
N ALA A 49 -30.49 9.47 24.70
CA ALA A 49 -29.24 8.76 25.00
C ALA A 49 -29.18 7.35 24.39
N ALA A 50 -30.32 6.66 24.23
CA ALA A 50 -30.34 5.33 23.62
C ALA A 50 -29.97 5.39 22.13
N PHE A 51 -30.44 6.41 21.41
CA PHE A 51 -30.07 6.63 20.01
C PHE A 51 -28.57 6.94 19.86
N ILE A 52 -28.04 7.82 20.71
CA ILE A 52 -26.60 8.16 20.72
C ILE A 52 -25.76 6.89 20.91
N LEU A 53 -26.14 6.02 21.86
CA LEU A 53 -25.42 4.78 22.10
C LEU A 53 -25.50 3.81 20.91
N GLN A 54 -26.68 3.67 20.29
CA GLN A 54 -26.85 2.81 19.12
C GLN A 54 -26.00 3.26 17.92
N VAL A 55 -25.98 4.57 17.63
CA VAL A 55 -25.15 5.11 16.54
C VAL A 55 -23.67 5.02 16.90
N GLY A 56 -23.28 5.28 18.15
CA GLY A 56 -21.91 5.11 18.62
C GLY A 56 -21.38 3.67 18.46
N ILE A 57 -22.20 2.65 18.71
CA ILE A 57 -21.83 1.25 18.45
C ILE A 57 -21.63 0.99 16.95
N LYS A 58 -22.47 1.57 16.07
CA LYS A 58 -22.29 1.47 14.62
C LYS A 58 -20.98 2.13 14.16
N MET A 59 -20.62 3.28 14.74
CA MET A 59 -19.34 3.95 14.47
C MET A 59 -18.15 3.06 14.82
N ILE A 60 -18.19 2.38 15.97
CA ILE A 60 -17.13 1.42 16.33
C ILE A 60 -17.04 0.31 15.28
N GLY A 61 -18.17 -0.23 14.83
CA GLY A 61 -18.21 -1.27 13.80
C GLY A 61 -17.56 -0.84 12.49
N ILE A 62 -17.90 0.36 11.97
CA ILE A 62 -17.35 0.84 10.70
C ILE A 62 -15.87 1.20 10.83
N THR A 63 -15.44 1.76 11.96
CA THR A 63 -14.02 2.05 12.23
C THR A 63 -13.20 0.77 12.29
N LEU A 64 -13.70 -0.30 12.92
CA LEU A 64 -13.02 -1.59 12.93
C LEU A 64 -12.88 -2.18 11.52
N LEU A 65 -13.91 -2.02 10.67
CA LEU A 65 -13.86 -2.46 9.27
C LEU A 65 -12.86 -1.63 8.45
N GLY A 66 -12.84 -0.31 8.63
CA GLY A 66 -11.85 0.58 8.02
C GLY A 66 -10.42 0.23 8.45
N ALA A 67 -10.20 0.00 9.75
CA ALA A 67 -8.91 -0.41 10.30
C ALA A 67 -8.44 -1.76 9.75
N ALA A 68 -9.32 -2.76 9.68
CA ALA A 68 -9.01 -4.05 9.09
C ALA A 68 -8.63 -3.90 7.61
N SER A 69 -9.36 -3.07 6.85
CA SER A 69 -9.06 -2.77 5.45
C SER A 69 -7.68 -2.12 5.30
N SER A 70 -7.35 -1.15 6.15
CA SER A 70 -6.05 -0.47 6.15
C SER A 70 -4.87 -1.43 6.41
N ILE A 71 -5.03 -2.35 7.38
CA ILE A 71 -4.01 -3.38 7.67
C ILE A 71 -3.79 -4.27 6.45
N VAL A 72 -4.86 -4.71 5.78
CA VAL A 72 -4.75 -5.58 4.60
C VAL A 72 -4.13 -4.83 3.42
N VAL A 73 -4.48 -3.56 3.21
CA VAL A 73 -3.86 -2.71 2.17
C VAL A 73 -2.36 -2.59 2.42
N GLY A 74 -1.94 -2.25 3.64
CA GLY A 74 -0.52 -2.14 4.00
C GLY A 74 0.24 -3.46 3.84
N TYR A 75 -0.40 -4.58 4.17
CA TYR A 75 0.14 -5.91 3.94
C TYR A 75 0.33 -6.22 2.44
N LEU A 76 -0.69 -5.97 1.62
CA LEU A 76 -0.63 -6.20 0.18
C LEU A 76 0.42 -5.30 -0.49
N ALA A 77 0.46 -4.01 -0.15
CA ALA A 77 1.45 -3.06 -0.65
C ALA A 77 2.88 -3.53 -0.33
N SER A 78 3.13 -3.89 0.94
CA SER A 78 4.44 -4.44 1.38
C SER A 78 4.81 -5.71 0.62
N ARG A 79 3.83 -6.59 0.35
CA ARG A 79 4.06 -7.86 -0.33
C ARG A 79 4.35 -7.69 -1.82
N ILE A 80 3.60 -6.81 -2.51
CA ILE A 80 3.84 -6.45 -3.91
C ILE A 80 5.23 -5.82 -4.06
N ALA A 81 5.57 -4.85 -3.21
CA ALA A 81 6.87 -4.19 -3.23
C ALA A 81 8.02 -5.19 -3.04
N ALA A 82 7.89 -6.13 -2.09
CA ALA A 82 8.90 -7.16 -1.85
C ALA A 82 9.07 -8.13 -3.02
N PHE A 83 7.99 -8.47 -3.72
CA PHE A 83 8.05 -9.31 -4.91
C PHE A 83 8.71 -8.59 -6.08
N VAL A 84 8.29 -7.36 -6.40
CA VAL A 84 8.93 -6.53 -7.43
C VAL A 84 10.42 -6.37 -7.14
N ALA A 85 10.80 -6.09 -5.89
CA ALA A 85 12.19 -5.97 -5.49
C ALA A 85 12.98 -7.28 -5.60
N ARG A 86 12.34 -8.44 -5.40
CA ARG A 86 12.98 -9.75 -5.60
C ARG A 86 13.30 -9.96 -7.08
N ASP A 87 12.33 -9.71 -7.95
CA ASP A 87 12.45 -10.01 -9.38
C ASP A 87 13.48 -9.06 -10.02
N MET A 88 13.40 -7.76 -9.72
CA MET A 88 14.40 -6.79 -10.15
C MET A 88 15.82 -7.15 -9.67
N ARG A 89 15.98 -7.59 -8.40
CA ARG A 89 17.29 -8.05 -7.89
C ARG A 89 17.80 -9.24 -8.68
N GLY A 90 16.93 -10.22 -8.95
CA GLY A 90 17.28 -11.42 -9.71
C GLY A 90 17.78 -11.07 -11.12
N ASP A 91 17.05 -10.21 -11.82
CA ASP A 91 17.37 -9.90 -13.22
C ASP A 91 18.55 -8.94 -13.36
N LEU A 92 18.69 -7.96 -12.46
CA LEU A 92 19.91 -7.15 -12.39
C LEU A 92 21.14 -8.00 -12.05
N PHE A 93 21.04 -8.94 -11.11
CA PHE A 93 22.14 -9.81 -10.74
C PHE A 93 22.56 -10.75 -11.88
N LYS A 94 21.60 -11.31 -12.62
CA LYS A 94 21.90 -12.08 -13.85
C LYS A 94 22.57 -11.21 -14.91
N ARG A 95 22.09 -9.97 -15.10
CA ARG A 95 22.66 -9.05 -16.09
C ARG A 95 24.10 -8.68 -15.78
N VAL A 96 24.41 -8.37 -14.52
CA VAL A 96 25.78 -8.01 -14.09
C VAL A 96 26.77 -9.16 -14.32
N GLN A 97 26.36 -10.42 -14.12
CA GLN A 97 27.21 -11.59 -14.39
C GLN A 97 27.59 -11.76 -15.87
N THR A 98 26.83 -11.17 -16.79
CA THR A 98 27.11 -11.22 -18.24
C THR A 98 28.06 -10.12 -18.72
N PHE A 99 28.48 -9.20 -17.84
CA PHE A 99 29.31 -8.06 -18.23
C PHE A 99 30.74 -8.47 -18.57
N SER A 100 31.28 -7.86 -19.63
CA SER A 100 32.70 -7.98 -19.99
C SER A 100 33.57 -7.00 -19.18
N ASN A 101 34.89 -7.23 -19.13
CA ASN A 101 35.82 -6.34 -18.40
C ASN A 101 35.67 -4.84 -18.74
N PRO A 102 35.52 -4.42 -20.02
CA PRO A 102 35.31 -3.01 -20.35
C PRO A 102 33.99 -2.44 -19.81
N GLU A 103 32.95 -3.26 -19.67
CA GLU A 103 31.67 -2.84 -19.10
C GLU A 103 31.76 -2.72 -17.58
N LEU A 104 32.51 -3.61 -16.93
CA LEU A 104 32.81 -3.52 -15.49
C LEU A 104 33.61 -2.26 -15.17
N ASP A 105 34.58 -1.88 -16.00
CA ASP A 105 35.34 -0.64 -15.83
C ASP A 105 34.47 0.61 -16.04
N LYS A 106 33.53 0.56 -17.00
CA LYS A 106 32.59 1.67 -17.25
C LYS A 106 31.65 1.92 -16.08
N PHE A 107 31.10 0.87 -15.48
CA PHE A 107 30.14 1.00 -14.38
C PHE A 107 30.80 0.99 -13.00
N SER A 108 32.02 0.48 -12.87
CA SER A 108 32.71 0.17 -11.62
C SER A 108 31.98 -0.88 -10.76
N PRO A 109 32.70 -1.85 -10.16
CA PRO A 109 32.12 -2.81 -9.22
C PRO A 109 31.33 -2.15 -8.08
N ALA A 110 31.81 -1.01 -7.57
CA ALA A 110 31.15 -0.31 -6.46
C ALA A 110 29.76 0.23 -6.84
N SER A 111 29.60 0.82 -8.04
CA SER A 111 28.28 1.30 -8.47
C SER A 111 27.32 0.16 -8.75
N LEU A 112 27.82 -0.96 -9.30
CA LEU A 112 27.00 -2.15 -9.53
C LEU A 112 26.47 -2.73 -8.22
N ILE A 113 27.25 -2.69 -7.15
CA ILE A 113 26.80 -3.09 -5.81
C ILE A 113 25.66 -2.18 -5.33
N THR A 114 25.80 -0.86 -5.40
CA THR A 114 24.73 0.05 -4.92
C THR A 114 23.46 -0.03 -5.77
N ARG A 115 23.59 -0.22 -7.09
CA ARG A 115 22.44 -0.41 -8.01
C ARG A 115 21.68 -1.70 -7.76
N THR A 116 22.38 -2.78 -7.41
CA THR A 116 21.76 -4.09 -7.11
C THR A 116 21.22 -4.20 -5.69
N THR A 117 21.48 -3.21 -4.84
CA THR A 117 21.06 -3.21 -3.42
C THR A 117 20.25 -1.97 -3.10
N ASN A 118 20.91 -0.84 -2.83
CA ASN A 118 20.31 0.42 -2.37
C ASN A 118 19.29 1.01 -3.35
N ASP A 119 19.56 0.96 -4.65
CA ASP A 119 18.61 1.54 -5.61
C ASP A 119 17.32 0.70 -5.65
N ILE A 120 17.43 -0.63 -5.53
CA ILE A 120 16.26 -1.50 -5.49
C ILE A 120 15.49 -1.34 -4.19
N THR A 121 16.16 -1.14 -3.05
CA THR A 121 15.45 -0.86 -1.79
C THR A 121 14.75 0.49 -1.83
N GLN A 122 15.32 1.52 -2.48
CA GLN A 122 14.62 2.79 -2.72
C GLN A 122 13.38 2.62 -3.61
N ILE A 123 13.48 1.83 -4.68
CA ILE A 123 12.31 1.51 -5.52
C ILE A 123 11.27 0.73 -4.72
N GLN A 124 11.69 -0.23 -3.91
CA GLN A 124 10.79 -0.99 -3.02
C GLN A 124 10.03 -0.05 -2.06
N LEU A 125 10.73 0.94 -1.48
CA LEU A 125 10.11 1.94 -0.60
C LEU A 125 9.17 2.89 -1.34
N LEU A 126 9.41 3.18 -2.62
CA LEU A 126 8.52 4.02 -3.44
C LEU A 126 7.22 3.30 -3.83
N ILE A 127 7.21 1.97 -3.87
CA ILE A 127 6.02 1.16 -4.18
C ILE A 127 5.08 1.02 -2.96
N ILE A 128 5.64 1.08 -1.76
CA ILE A 128 4.89 1.03 -0.49
C ILE A 128 4.15 2.34 -0.28
#